data_AF-A0A962V5P6-F1
#
_entry.id   AF-A0A962V5P6-F1
#
_cell.length_a   1.000
_cell.length_b   1.000
_cell.length_c   1.000
_cell.angle_alpha   90.00
_cell.angle_beta   90.00
_cell.angle_gamma   90.00
#
_symmetry.space_group_name_H-M   'P 1'
#
loop_
_entity.id
_entity.type
_entity.pdbx_description
1 polymer ?
#
loop_
_entity_poly.entity_id
_entity_poly.type
_entity_poly.pdbx_seq_one_letter_code
_entity_poly.pdbx_strand_id
1 'polypeptide(L)'
;TLVQQLTKAGIPAAKILVINSIDDSGDNSQSHYGFHVGRKQNPDDFSVLIATASVEMGITFRAANLMLMEPGFAPMNFLQRYGRAARRGENGTVIVRTDSTLENRYPWLRALCRWIAQNADRQMSILELSQVLSQSVQTQFRENDDTLYFGTLSQHAVYTSGLYWQALLRHKSSAKYRRDHLFQHQPASSKHLYQLLQQFAALENDETYRDAALRWRTLLFAQALNLRDIGSRVRVVEGDGRRLLVDRVWLERETDVMQTLPMLTAVNGEEYFQLQGELEDELLDEKNRARRRLTVYFPHINRTEDLDAGNGLLREWLNLLNNKRDMDTEAAWERHPGAMRAAGQLVQLTGLVPGGDSDLSATTSSGVL
;
A
#
# COMPACT_ATOMS: atom_id res chain seq x y z
N THR A 1 -15.87 -21.56 10.06
CA THR A 1 -15.76 -20.21 9.48
C THR A 1 -16.70 -19.23 10.19
N LEU A 2 -16.44 -17.92 10.13
CA LEU A 2 -17.28 -16.86 10.76
C LEU A 2 -18.76 -16.97 10.34
N VAL A 3 -19.01 -17.30 9.08
CA VAL A 3 -20.35 -17.50 8.51
C VAL A 3 -21.10 -18.65 9.17
N GLN A 4 -20.44 -19.77 9.49
CA GLN A 4 -21.06 -20.86 10.24
C GLN A 4 -21.43 -20.44 11.66
N GLN A 5 -20.64 -19.55 12.28
CA GLN A 5 -20.97 -19.01 13.60
C GLN A 5 -22.17 -18.07 13.55
N LEU A 6 -22.25 -17.21 12.53
CA LEU A 6 -23.39 -16.31 12.30
C LEU A 6 -24.67 -17.09 11.98
N THR A 7 -24.56 -18.15 11.18
CA THR A 7 -25.68 -19.05 10.88
C THR A 7 -26.17 -19.78 12.13
N LYS A 8 -25.26 -20.27 12.98
CA LYS A 8 -25.59 -20.84 14.29
C LYS A 8 -26.22 -19.83 15.24
N ALA A 9 -25.91 -18.54 15.09
CA ALA A 9 -26.53 -17.45 15.83
C ALA A 9 -27.90 -17.02 15.26
N GLY A 10 -28.43 -17.75 14.25
CA GLY A 10 -29.75 -17.51 13.68
C GLY A 10 -29.78 -16.47 12.56
N ILE A 11 -28.62 -16.02 12.06
CA ILE A 11 -28.53 -15.07 10.94
C ILE A 11 -28.46 -15.86 9.63
N PRO A 12 -29.45 -15.74 8.73
CA PRO A 12 -29.41 -16.44 7.45
C PRO A 12 -28.21 -16.00 6.61
N ALA A 13 -27.52 -16.95 5.97
CA ALA A 13 -26.36 -16.63 5.12
C ALA A 13 -26.69 -15.59 4.03
N ALA A 14 -27.88 -15.67 3.43
CA ALA A 14 -28.37 -14.71 2.43
C ALA A 14 -28.53 -13.26 2.95
N LYS A 15 -28.48 -13.05 4.28
CA LYS A 15 -28.51 -11.72 4.91
C LYS A 15 -27.13 -11.20 5.30
N ILE A 16 -26.07 -11.87 4.86
CA ILE A 16 -24.68 -11.51 5.10
C ILE A 16 -24.08 -11.01 3.77
N LEU A 17 -23.43 -9.84 3.81
CA LEU A 17 -22.65 -9.30 2.70
C LEU A 17 -21.17 -9.19 3.12
N VAL A 18 -20.29 -9.78 2.32
CA VAL A 18 -18.83 -9.68 2.48
C VAL A 18 -18.26 -8.71 1.44
N ILE A 19 -17.44 -7.76 1.88
CA ILE A 19 -16.79 -6.77 1.01
C ILE A 19 -15.27 -6.83 1.23
N ASN A 20 -14.56 -7.39 0.25
CA ASN A 20 -13.09 -7.42 0.23
C ASN A 20 -12.57 -7.22 -1.20
N SER A 21 -11.28 -6.91 -1.32
CA SER A 21 -10.65 -6.55 -2.61
C SER A 21 -10.54 -7.70 -3.61
N ILE A 22 -10.59 -8.94 -3.15
CA ILE A 22 -10.43 -10.14 -3.97
C ILE A 22 -11.77 -10.51 -4.60
N ASP A 23 -12.80 -10.62 -3.78
CA ASP A 23 -14.14 -10.97 -4.22
C ASP A 23 -14.84 -9.85 -5.00
N ASP A 24 -14.45 -8.58 -4.78
CA ASP A 24 -14.91 -7.44 -5.59
C ASP A 24 -14.55 -7.57 -7.09
N SER A 25 -13.64 -8.49 -7.44
CA SER A 25 -13.21 -8.77 -8.81
C SER A 25 -13.99 -9.90 -9.51
N GLY A 26 -14.80 -10.67 -8.79
CA GLY A 26 -15.52 -11.83 -9.32
C GLY A 26 -16.83 -11.47 -10.04
N ASP A 27 -17.24 -12.34 -10.97
CA ASP A 27 -18.49 -12.18 -11.73
C ASP A 27 -19.73 -12.66 -10.96
N ASN A 28 -19.55 -13.55 -9.97
CA ASN A 28 -20.63 -14.09 -9.13
C ASN A 28 -20.72 -13.38 -7.78
N SER A 29 -21.92 -12.89 -7.45
CA SER A 29 -22.20 -12.14 -6.22
C SER A 29 -22.61 -12.99 -5.01
N GLN A 30 -22.47 -14.31 -5.10
CA GLN A 30 -22.87 -15.24 -4.04
C GLN A 30 -21.79 -16.32 -3.86
N SER A 31 -21.41 -16.59 -2.62
CA SER A 31 -20.42 -17.60 -2.26
C SER A 31 -21.03 -18.99 -2.10
N HIS A 32 -20.18 -20.02 -2.00
CA HIS A 32 -20.58 -21.41 -1.75
C HIS A 32 -21.41 -21.58 -0.46
N TYR A 33 -21.11 -20.80 0.58
CA TYR A 33 -21.86 -20.80 1.84
C TYR A 33 -23.18 -20.01 1.79
N GLY A 34 -23.56 -19.47 0.61
CA GLY A 34 -24.83 -18.81 0.38
C GLY A 34 -24.90 -17.33 0.79
N PHE A 35 -23.78 -16.72 1.20
CA PHE A 35 -23.72 -15.28 1.49
C PHE A 35 -23.39 -14.46 0.25
N HIS A 36 -23.75 -13.18 0.28
CA HIS A 36 -23.50 -12.27 -0.83
C HIS A 36 -22.11 -11.65 -0.72
N VAL A 37 -21.52 -11.35 -1.87
CA VAL A 37 -20.18 -10.77 -1.94
C VAL A 37 -20.12 -9.62 -2.94
N GLY A 38 -19.33 -8.62 -2.59
CA GLY A 38 -18.90 -7.55 -3.48
C GLY A 38 -19.68 -6.23 -3.33
N ARG A 39 -18.99 -5.13 -3.61
CA ARG A 39 -19.46 -3.74 -3.46
C ARG A 39 -20.59 -3.29 -4.38
N LYS A 40 -20.97 -4.11 -5.39
CA LYS A 40 -22.06 -3.81 -6.32
C LYS A 40 -23.44 -4.05 -5.69
N GLN A 41 -23.49 -4.83 -4.61
CA GLN A 41 -24.70 -5.08 -3.84
C GLN A 41 -25.10 -3.84 -3.03
N ASN A 42 -26.39 -3.63 -2.84
CA ASN A 42 -26.87 -2.57 -1.95
C ASN A 42 -26.68 -3.03 -0.49
N PRO A 43 -25.80 -2.42 0.31
CA PRO A 43 -25.52 -2.87 1.68
C PRO A 43 -26.74 -2.77 2.61
N ASP A 44 -27.73 -1.93 2.27
CA ASP A 44 -28.94 -1.75 3.07
C ASP A 44 -29.88 -2.98 2.99
N ASP A 45 -29.67 -3.92 2.06
CA ASP A 45 -30.50 -5.14 1.91
C ASP A 45 -30.08 -6.27 2.88
N PHE A 46 -28.97 -6.07 3.59
CA PHE A 46 -28.29 -7.07 4.43
C PHE A 46 -28.35 -6.71 5.91
N SER A 47 -28.34 -7.74 6.76
CA SER A 47 -28.36 -7.59 8.22
C SER A 47 -26.96 -7.56 8.82
N VAL A 48 -25.98 -8.19 8.15
CA VAL A 48 -24.57 -8.21 8.59
C VAL A 48 -23.67 -7.86 7.42
N LEU A 49 -22.75 -6.94 7.67
CA LEU A 49 -21.72 -6.52 6.73
C LEU A 49 -20.36 -6.90 7.30
N ILE A 50 -19.58 -7.68 6.56
CA ILE A 50 -18.22 -8.06 6.91
C ILE A 50 -17.30 -7.39 5.89
N ALA A 51 -16.39 -6.54 6.35
CA ALA A 51 -15.57 -5.75 5.45
C ALA A 51 -14.12 -5.65 5.89
N THR A 52 -13.23 -5.64 4.90
CA THR A 52 -11.81 -5.32 5.08
C THR A 52 -11.58 -3.81 4.94
N ALA A 53 -10.32 -3.36 4.84
CA ALA A 53 -9.99 -1.94 4.65
C ALA A 53 -10.64 -1.30 3.39
N SER A 54 -11.22 -2.09 2.47
CA SER A 54 -11.94 -1.60 1.30
C SER A 54 -13.12 -0.67 1.61
N VAL A 55 -13.71 -0.73 2.81
CA VAL A 55 -14.81 0.16 3.23
C VAL A 55 -14.34 1.48 3.86
N GLU A 56 -13.03 1.69 4.00
CA GLU A 56 -12.47 2.93 4.57
C GLU A 56 -12.75 4.14 3.68
N MET A 57 -12.95 3.94 2.37
CA MET A 57 -13.20 5.02 1.41
C MET A 57 -14.45 4.75 0.57
N GLY A 58 -15.27 5.78 0.37
CA GLY A 58 -16.32 5.79 -0.66
C GLY A 58 -17.61 5.00 -0.36
N ILE A 59 -17.71 4.29 0.76
CA ILE A 59 -18.91 3.51 1.12
C ILE A 59 -19.64 4.16 2.30
N THR A 60 -20.96 4.34 2.19
CA THR A 60 -21.80 4.86 3.27
C THR A 60 -22.83 3.81 3.64
N PHE A 61 -22.79 3.36 4.89
CA PHE A 61 -23.82 2.49 5.47
C PHE A 61 -24.85 3.36 6.18
N ARG A 62 -26.13 3.22 5.81
CA ARG A 62 -27.18 4.09 6.33
C ARG A 62 -27.76 3.60 7.65
N ALA A 63 -27.79 2.28 7.87
CA ALA A 63 -28.42 1.63 9.02
C ALA A 63 -27.43 0.85 9.93
N ALA A 64 -26.13 1.21 9.89
CA ALA A 64 -25.12 0.54 10.70
C ALA A 64 -25.16 1.03 12.17
N ASN A 65 -25.98 0.37 12.98
CA ASN A 65 -26.21 0.76 14.38
C ASN A 65 -25.35 -0.04 15.38
N LEU A 66 -24.65 -1.07 14.92
CA LEU A 66 -23.63 -1.80 15.67
C LEU A 66 -22.44 -2.07 14.78
N MET A 67 -21.23 -1.81 15.26
CA MET A 67 -19.99 -2.15 14.59
C MET A 67 -19.04 -2.85 15.54
N LEU A 68 -18.57 -4.04 15.13
CA LEU A 68 -17.44 -4.71 15.76
C LEU A 68 -16.21 -4.38 14.92
N MET A 69 -15.18 -3.82 15.55
CA MET A 69 -14.06 -3.23 14.84
C MET A 69 -12.73 -3.68 15.43
N GLU A 70 -11.84 -4.16 14.55
CA GLU A 70 -10.41 -4.20 14.85
C GLU A 70 -9.82 -2.79 14.69
N PRO A 71 -8.94 -2.36 15.61
CA PRO A 71 -8.46 -0.97 15.68
C PRO A 71 -7.66 -0.56 14.43
N GLY A 72 -7.15 -1.53 13.68
CA GLY A 72 -6.34 -1.31 12.50
C GLY A 72 -4.92 -0.88 12.86
N PHE A 73 -4.18 -0.42 11.85
CA PHE A 73 -2.75 -0.13 11.97
C PHE A 73 -2.45 1.33 12.34
N ALA A 74 -3.36 2.25 12.00
CA ALA A 74 -3.12 3.69 12.12
C ALA A 74 -4.39 4.45 12.56
N PRO A 75 -4.22 5.58 13.27
CA PRO A 75 -5.33 6.30 13.91
C PRO A 75 -6.32 6.91 12.90
N MET A 76 -5.86 7.26 11.69
CA MET A 76 -6.77 7.82 10.67
C MET A 76 -7.62 6.72 10.02
N ASN A 77 -7.07 5.52 9.79
CA ASN A 77 -7.86 4.37 9.36
C ASN A 77 -8.90 4.01 10.41
N PHE A 78 -8.50 4.03 11.70
CA PHE A 78 -9.43 3.87 12.82
C PHE A 78 -10.59 4.87 12.74
N LEU A 79 -10.29 6.17 12.58
CA LEU A 79 -11.31 7.22 12.54
C LEU A 79 -12.24 7.09 11.33
N GLN A 80 -11.69 6.73 10.15
CA GLN A 80 -12.48 6.48 8.95
C GLN A 80 -13.44 5.31 9.11
N ARG A 81 -13.00 4.23 9.77
CA ARG A 81 -13.84 3.06 10.11
C ARG A 81 -14.89 3.41 11.15
N TYR A 82 -14.48 4.05 12.24
CA TYR A 82 -15.38 4.50 13.31
C TYR A 82 -16.54 5.33 12.75
N GLY A 83 -16.22 6.25 11.84
CA GLY A 83 -17.22 7.10 11.18
C GLY A 83 -18.17 6.36 10.23
N ARG A 84 -18.15 5.03 10.11
CA ARG A 84 -19.08 4.25 9.26
C ARG A 84 -20.33 3.79 10.00
N ALA A 85 -20.29 3.73 11.33
CA ALA A 85 -21.45 3.44 12.17
C ALA A 85 -22.09 4.74 12.70
N ALA A 86 -23.31 4.64 13.22
CA ALA A 86 -24.00 5.72 13.94
C ALA A 86 -24.08 7.06 13.16
N ARG A 87 -24.38 6.99 11.86
CA ARG A 87 -24.55 8.18 10.99
C ARG A 87 -26.01 8.67 10.96
N ARG A 88 -26.19 9.95 10.65
CA ARG A 88 -27.49 10.62 10.39
C ARG A 88 -28.46 10.71 11.58
N GLY A 89 -27.95 10.70 12.81
CA GLY A 89 -28.75 10.99 14.01
C GLY A 89 -29.37 9.78 14.68
N GLU A 90 -29.10 8.56 14.20
CA GLU A 90 -29.38 7.33 14.95
C GLU A 90 -28.25 7.03 15.93
N ASN A 91 -28.61 6.67 17.15
CA ASN A 91 -27.66 6.16 18.13
C ASN A 91 -27.16 4.80 17.67
N GLY A 92 -25.83 4.62 17.69
CA GLY A 92 -25.21 3.34 17.39
C GLY A 92 -24.06 3.06 18.33
N THR A 93 -23.62 1.81 18.34
CA THR A 93 -22.57 1.31 19.21
C THR A 93 -21.39 0.83 18.38
N VAL A 94 -20.19 1.29 18.69
CA VAL A 94 -18.95 0.76 18.13
C VAL A 94 -18.19 0.05 19.24
N ILE A 95 -17.96 -1.25 19.07
CA ILE A 95 -17.16 -2.07 19.97
C ILE A 95 -15.83 -2.33 19.30
N VAL A 96 -14.77 -1.79 19.91
CA VAL A 96 -13.40 -1.96 19.43
C VAL A 96 -12.74 -3.05 20.25
N ARG A 97 -12.19 -4.06 19.57
CA ARG A 97 -11.36 -5.05 20.24
C ARG A 97 -9.99 -4.44 20.55
N THR A 98 -9.54 -4.57 21.79
CA THR A 98 -8.19 -4.22 22.19
C THR A 98 -7.63 -5.29 23.12
N ASP A 99 -6.31 -5.46 23.10
CA ASP A 99 -5.58 -6.29 24.04
C ASP A 99 -4.19 -5.69 24.31
N SER A 100 -3.50 -6.22 25.32
CA SER A 100 -2.19 -5.73 25.72
C SER A 100 -1.13 -5.87 24.61
N THR A 101 -1.28 -6.83 23.69
CA THR A 101 -0.36 -7.01 22.56
C THR A 101 -0.54 -5.88 21.55
N LEU A 102 -1.79 -5.56 21.21
CA LEU A 102 -2.14 -4.46 20.31
C LEU A 102 -1.73 -3.11 20.88
N GLU A 103 -1.98 -2.85 22.16
CA GLU A 103 -1.55 -1.62 22.84
C GLU A 103 -0.02 -1.48 22.94
N ASN A 104 0.68 -2.61 23.04
CA ASN A 104 2.13 -2.62 23.00
C ASN A 104 2.66 -2.30 21.60
N ARG A 105 2.03 -2.87 20.57
CA ARG A 105 2.41 -2.68 19.16
C ARG A 105 2.09 -1.29 18.63
N TYR A 106 0.96 -0.69 19.05
CA TYR A 106 0.48 0.59 18.52
C TYR A 106 0.40 1.66 19.63
N PRO A 107 1.40 2.57 19.73
CA PRO A 107 1.41 3.62 20.74
C PRO A 107 0.17 4.52 20.72
N TRP A 108 -0.38 4.80 19.54
CA TRP A 108 -1.60 5.59 19.38
C TRP A 108 -2.82 4.91 20.02
N LEU A 109 -2.92 3.57 19.91
CA LEU A 109 -4.01 2.81 20.50
C LEU A 109 -3.92 2.81 22.03
N ARG A 110 -2.71 2.67 22.56
CA ARG A 110 -2.46 2.80 24.00
C ARG A 110 -2.87 4.17 24.53
N ALA A 111 -2.55 5.24 23.80
CA ALA A 111 -2.96 6.60 24.16
C ALA A 111 -4.49 6.75 24.14
N LEU A 112 -5.15 6.18 23.13
CA LEU A 112 -6.61 6.13 23.03
C LEU A 112 -7.23 5.39 24.22
N CYS A 113 -6.75 4.17 24.55
CA CYS A 113 -7.27 3.40 25.68
C CYS A 113 -7.14 4.16 27.01
N ARG A 114 -6.01 4.83 27.24
CA ARG A 114 -5.84 5.69 28.42
C ARG A 114 -6.82 6.86 28.43
N TRP A 115 -7.00 7.52 27.30
CA TRP A 115 -7.94 8.64 27.19
C TRP A 115 -9.39 8.19 27.44
N ILE A 116 -9.79 7.03 26.92
CA ILE A 116 -11.09 6.41 27.19
C ILE A 116 -11.25 6.15 28.69
N ALA A 117 -10.26 5.52 29.33
CA ALA A 117 -10.31 5.23 30.76
C ALA A 117 -10.40 6.50 31.63
N GLN A 118 -9.69 7.57 31.24
CA GLN A 118 -9.73 8.87 31.93
C GLN A 118 -11.07 9.60 31.79
N ASN A 119 -11.82 9.30 30.73
CA ASN A 119 -13.12 9.90 30.43
C ASN A 119 -14.25 8.88 30.53
N ALA A 120 -14.06 7.83 31.31
CA ALA A 120 -15.10 6.85 31.59
C ALA A 120 -16.36 7.57 32.10
N ASP A 121 -17.52 7.12 31.61
CA ASP A 121 -18.85 7.65 31.95
C ASP A 121 -19.11 9.11 31.55
N ARG A 122 -18.22 9.73 30.77
CA ARG A 122 -18.41 11.09 30.22
C ARG A 122 -18.82 11.03 28.77
N GLN A 123 -19.77 11.88 28.40
CA GLN A 123 -20.11 12.11 27.00
C GLN A 123 -19.04 13.01 26.37
N MET A 124 -18.35 12.49 25.37
CA MET A 124 -17.31 13.20 24.62
C MET A 124 -17.80 13.49 23.20
N SER A 125 -17.39 14.61 22.63
CA SER A 125 -17.67 14.94 21.24
C SER A 125 -16.75 14.19 20.28
N ILE A 126 -17.19 14.04 19.03
CA ILE A 126 -16.36 13.49 17.95
C ILE A 126 -15.10 14.35 17.70
N LEU A 127 -15.17 15.66 17.99
CA LEU A 127 -14.03 16.56 17.88
C LEU A 127 -12.93 16.18 18.87
N GLU A 128 -13.29 15.90 20.13
CA GLU A 128 -12.33 15.50 21.16
C GLU A 128 -11.69 14.16 20.83
N LEU A 129 -12.47 13.17 20.39
CA LEU A 129 -11.93 11.88 19.92
C LEU A 129 -10.97 12.09 18.74
N SER A 130 -11.35 12.91 17.76
CA SER A 130 -10.52 13.22 16.59
C SER A 130 -9.23 13.92 16.98
N GLN A 131 -9.24 14.76 18.02
CA GLN A 131 -8.08 15.49 18.50
C GLN A 131 -7.03 14.56 19.11
N VAL A 132 -7.46 13.58 19.92
CA VAL A 132 -6.57 12.55 20.49
C VAL A 132 -5.96 11.68 19.40
N LEU A 133 -6.78 11.22 18.45
CA LEU A 133 -6.32 10.36 17.35
C LEU A 133 -5.39 11.10 16.38
N SER A 134 -5.64 12.39 16.13
CA SER A 134 -4.83 13.19 15.23
C SER A 134 -3.57 13.76 15.85
N GLN A 135 -3.41 13.74 17.18
CA GLN A 135 -2.24 14.33 17.86
C GLN A 135 -0.91 13.76 17.36
N SER A 136 -0.82 12.43 17.25
CA SER A 136 0.39 11.76 16.71
C SER A 136 0.64 12.11 15.24
N VAL A 137 -0.43 12.21 14.44
CA VAL A 137 -0.36 12.55 13.02
C VAL A 137 0.04 14.01 12.82
N GLN A 138 -0.49 14.93 13.63
CA GLN A 138 -0.14 16.35 13.60
C GLN A 138 1.31 16.60 13.98
N THR A 139 1.87 15.81 14.91
CA THR A 139 3.31 15.85 15.22
C THR A 139 4.15 15.27 14.09
N GLN A 140 3.71 14.16 13.47
CA GLN A 140 4.37 13.59 12.29
C GLN A 140 4.35 14.53 11.06
N PHE A 141 3.33 15.38 10.91
CA PHE A 141 3.35 16.44 9.89
C PHE A 141 4.41 17.51 10.13
N ARG A 142 5.00 17.58 11.34
CA ARG A 142 6.05 18.52 11.72
C ARG A 142 7.46 17.89 11.73
N GLU A 143 7.56 16.56 11.85
CA GLU A 143 8.83 15.84 11.95
C GLU A 143 8.99 14.85 10.78
N ASN A 144 10.11 14.96 10.05
CA ASN A 144 10.49 14.04 8.97
C ASN A 144 10.88 12.68 9.58
N ASP A 145 9.92 11.79 9.79
CA ASP A 145 10.18 10.47 10.39
C ASP A 145 10.21 9.35 9.34
N ASP A 146 11.23 8.47 9.45
CA ASP A 146 11.73 7.52 8.45
C ASP A 146 10.86 6.25 8.24
N THR A 147 9.57 6.29 8.57
CA THR A 147 8.71 5.10 8.53
C THR A 147 7.48 5.28 7.66
N LEU A 148 7.25 4.32 6.75
CA LEU A 148 6.09 4.24 5.87
C LEU A 148 4.84 3.83 6.67
N TYR A 149 4.16 4.80 7.28
CA TYR A 149 2.85 4.63 7.91
C TYR A 149 1.81 5.54 7.23
N PHE A 150 0.52 5.26 7.43
CA PHE A 150 -0.56 6.02 6.77
C PHE A 150 -0.51 7.55 7.02
N GLY A 151 0.10 8.00 8.13
CA GLY A 151 0.35 9.41 8.41
C GLY A 151 1.39 10.06 7.49
N THR A 152 2.50 9.36 7.19
CA THR A 152 3.58 9.83 6.29
C THR A 152 3.23 9.68 4.81
N LEU A 153 2.24 8.85 4.47
CA LEU A 153 1.70 8.74 3.10
C LEU A 153 1.27 10.09 2.52
N SER A 154 0.81 11.03 3.36
CA SER A 154 0.44 12.36 2.91
C SER A 154 1.65 13.16 2.39
N GLN A 155 2.78 13.11 3.09
CA GLN A 155 4.02 13.79 2.68
C GLN A 155 4.69 13.07 1.51
N HIS A 156 4.79 11.74 1.56
CA HIS A 156 5.27 10.95 0.42
C HIS A 156 4.40 11.14 -0.82
N ALA A 157 3.08 11.22 -0.69
CA ALA A 157 2.19 11.51 -1.82
C ALA A 157 2.40 12.94 -2.35
N VAL A 158 2.58 13.94 -1.47
CA VAL A 158 2.87 15.33 -1.87
C VAL A 158 4.20 15.43 -2.63
N TYR A 159 5.24 14.74 -2.16
CA TYR A 159 6.55 14.74 -2.81
C TYR A 159 6.58 13.85 -4.05
N THR A 160 5.93 12.68 -4.04
CA THR A 160 5.77 11.85 -5.25
C THR A 160 5.00 12.58 -6.33
N SER A 161 3.93 13.31 -5.97
CA SER A 161 3.22 14.19 -6.92
C SER A 161 4.12 15.33 -7.41
N GLY A 162 4.97 15.87 -6.55
CA GLY A 162 5.99 16.86 -6.92
C GLY A 162 7.02 16.31 -7.90
N LEU A 163 7.42 15.05 -7.75
CA LEU A 163 8.34 14.33 -8.65
C LEU A 163 7.67 14.02 -9.98
N TYR A 164 6.40 13.60 -9.96
CA TYR A 164 5.58 13.46 -11.17
C TYR A 164 5.46 14.78 -11.93
N TRP A 165 5.29 15.91 -11.24
CA TRP A 165 5.30 17.23 -11.86
C TRP A 165 6.65 17.55 -12.54
N GLN A 166 7.77 17.15 -11.94
CA GLN A 166 9.09 17.24 -12.59
C GLN A 166 9.17 16.37 -13.85
N ALA A 167 8.59 15.16 -13.81
CA ALA A 167 8.50 14.29 -14.98
C ALA A 167 7.71 14.96 -16.11
N LEU A 168 6.54 15.55 -15.79
CA LEU A 168 5.71 16.27 -16.75
C LEU A 168 6.42 17.48 -17.37
N LEU A 169 7.15 18.27 -16.57
CA LEU A 169 7.93 19.41 -17.08
C LEU A 169 9.02 18.96 -18.08
N ARG A 170 9.59 17.77 -17.87
CA ARG A 170 10.63 17.17 -18.73
C ARG A 170 10.07 16.42 -19.94
N HIS A 171 8.79 16.07 -19.91
CA HIS A 171 8.18 15.26 -20.97
C HIS A 171 8.05 16.03 -22.29
N LYS A 172 8.34 15.35 -23.41
CA LYS A 172 8.33 15.96 -24.75
C LYS A 172 6.99 16.58 -25.13
N SER A 173 5.88 15.98 -24.68
CA SER A 173 4.51 16.47 -24.95
C SER A 173 4.15 17.75 -24.18
N SER A 174 5.02 18.22 -23.27
CA SER A 174 4.82 19.46 -22.52
C SER A 174 5.45 20.67 -23.17
N ALA A 175 6.01 20.59 -24.38
CA ALA A 175 6.71 21.70 -25.01
C ALA A 175 5.89 23.02 -25.10
N LYS A 176 6.62 24.16 -25.12
CA LYS A 176 6.07 25.52 -25.26
C LYS A 176 5.07 25.87 -24.15
N TYR A 177 3.87 26.32 -24.50
CA TYR A 177 2.86 26.87 -23.59
C TYR A 177 2.49 25.94 -22.43
N ARG A 178 2.48 24.62 -22.64
CA ARG A 178 2.15 23.66 -21.58
C ARG A 178 3.25 23.65 -20.51
N ARG A 179 4.52 23.75 -20.89
CA ARG A 179 5.65 23.81 -19.96
C ARG A 179 5.63 25.12 -19.18
N ASP A 180 5.36 26.24 -19.85
CA ASP A 180 5.29 27.55 -19.18
C ASP A 180 4.16 27.57 -18.15
N HIS A 181 3.00 27.03 -18.50
CA HIS A 181 1.87 26.87 -17.58
C HIS A 181 2.22 25.95 -16.39
N LEU A 182 2.84 24.79 -16.65
CA LEU A 182 3.30 23.89 -15.58
C LEU A 182 4.38 24.53 -14.70
N PHE A 183 5.21 25.41 -15.25
CA PHE A 183 6.24 26.11 -14.47
C PHE A 183 5.62 27.21 -13.58
N GLN A 184 4.67 27.97 -14.11
CA GLN A 184 3.94 29.01 -13.36
C GLN A 184 3.17 28.42 -12.17
N HIS A 185 2.53 27.26 -12.35
CA HIS A 185 1.74 26.59 -11.33
C HIS A 185 2.52 25.52 -10.54
N GLN A 186 3.85 25.54 -10.60
CA GLN A 186 4.68 24.53 -9.96
C GLN A 186 4.53 24.56 -8.42
N PRO A 187 4.15 23.44 -7.78
CA PRO A 187 4.01 23.37 -6.33
C PRO A 187 5.36 23.41 -5.61
N ALA A 188 5.34 23.81 -4.33
CA ALA A 188 6.56 23.93 -3.51
C ALA A 188 7.36 22.63 -3.41
N SER A 189 6.68 21.47 -3.26
CA SER A 189 7.32 20.16 -3.24
C SER A 189 8.09 19.88 -4.54
N SER A 190 7.53 20.25 -5.69
CA SER A 190 8.19 20.10 -6.99
C SER A 190 9.39 21.04 -7.14
N LYS A 191 9.32 22.28 -6.65
CA LYS A 191 10.46 23.21 -6.63
C LYS A 191 11.61 22.68 -5.78
N HIS A 192 11.29 22.14 -4.61
CA HIS A 192 12.28 21.53 -3.72
C HIS A 192 12.94 20.31 -4.37
N LEU A 193 12.16 19.40 -4.96
CA LEU A 193 12.72 18.25 -5.68
C LEU A 193 13.57 18.65 -6.88
N TYR A 194 13.21 19.73 -7.59
CA TYR A 194 14.06 20.27 -8.64
C TYR A 194 15.44 20.69 -8.12
N GLN A 195 15.52 21.35 -6.97
CA GLN A 195 16.79 21.73 -6.35
C GLN A 195 17.63 20.50 -5.98
N LEU A 196 17.01 19.47 -5.41
CA LEU A 196 17.69 18.20 -5.10
C LEU A 196 18.20 17.51 -6.38
N LEU A 197 17.40 17.50 -7.45
CA LEU A 197 17.82 16.95 -8.75
C LEU A 197 18.97 17.74 -9.39
N GLN A 198 19.05 19.06 -9.16
CA GLN A 198 20.19 19.88 -9.61
C GLN A 198 21.46 19.57 -8.81
N GLN A 199 21.35 19.37 -7.49
CA GLN A 199 22.48 18.93 -6.66
C GLN A 199 22.95 17.53 -7.06
N PHE A 200 22.02 16.63 -7.38
CA PHE A 200 22.30 15.28 -7.86
C PHE A 200 23.07 15.26 -9.19
N ALA A 201 22.88 16.28 -10.05
CA ALA A 201 23.49 16.34 -11.38
C ALA A 201 25.04 16.30 -11.35
N ALA A 202 25.68 16.58 -10.22
CA ALA A 202 27.13 16.41 -10.07
C ALA A 202 27.57 14.95 -10.32
N LEU A 203 26.80 13.95 -9.87
CA LEU A 203 27.09 12.53 -10.16
C LEU A 203 26.85 12.18 -11.63
N GLU A 204 25.87 12.81 -12.28
CA GLU A 204 25.58 12.58 -13.71
C GLU A 204 26.69 13.12 -14.63
N ASN A 205 27.43 14.13 -14.16
CA ASN A 205 28.51 14.76 -14.91
C ASN A 205 29.89 14.16 -14.58
N ASP A 206 30.00 13.29 -13.56
CA ASP A 206 31.24 12.58 -13.22
C ASP A 206 31.39 11.31 -14.06
N GLU A 207 32.49 11.19 -14.81
CA GLU A 207 32.72 10.04 -15.71
C GLU A 207 32.68 8.69 -14.99
N THR A 208 33.05 8.64 -13.70
CA THR A 208 33.05 7.42 -12.89
C THR A 208 31.63 6.95 -12.57
N TYR A 209 30.75 7.90 -12.23
CA TYR A 209 29.43 7.61 -11.66
C TYR A 209 28.27 7.82 -12.63
N ARG A 210 28.53 8.46 -13.78
CA ARG A 210 27.53 8.90 -14.76
C ARG A 210 26.51 7.83 -15.12
N ASP A 211 26.97 6.62 -15.46
CA ASP A 211 26.08 5.56 -15.94
C ASP A 211 25.13 5.06 -14.83
N ALA A 212 25.66 4.88 -13.62
CA ALA A 212 24.87 4.49 -12.45
C ALA A 212 23.86 5.60 -12.10
N ALA A 213 24.31 6.86 -12.07
CA ALA A 213 23.49 8.01 -11.72
C ALA A 213 22.34 8.24 -12.73
N LEU A 214 22.62 8.14 -14.03
CA LEU A 214 21.61 8.30 -15.08
C LEU A 214 20.58 7.16 -15.06
N ARG A 215 21.03 5.92 -14.85
CA ARG A 215 20.14 4.75 -14.71
C ARG A 215 19.24 4.90 -13.48
N TRP A 216 19.82 5.23 -12.35
CA TRP A 216 19.11 5.46 -11.10
C TRP A 216 18.06 6.56 -11.23
N ARG A 217 18.41 7.71 -11.82
CA ARG A 217 17.46 8.80 -12.05
C ARG A 217 16.32 8.37 -12.98
N THR A 218 16.64 7.61 -14.03
CA THR A 218 15.64 7.10 -14.98
C THR A 218 14.62 6.21 -14.27
N LEU A 219 15.09 5.28 -13.43
CA LEU A 219 14.23 4.40 -12.64
C LEU A 219 13.39 5.17 -11.62
N LEU A 220 13.97 6.16 -10.94
CA LEU A 220 13.24 7.02 -10.01
C LEU A 220 12.04 7.72 -10.69
N PHE A 221 12.26 8.29 -11.88
CA PHE A 221 11.18 8.91 -12.65
C PHE A 221 10.17 7.90 -13.20
N ALA A 222 10.63 6.71 -13.61
CA ALA A 222 9.74 5.64 -14.06
C ALA A 222 8.77 5.22 -12.94
N GLN A 223 9.26 5.07 -11.71
CA GLN A 223 8.41 4.78 -10.55
C GLN A 223 7.39 5.89 -10.26
N ALA A 224 7.79 7.17 -10.38
CA ALA A 224 6.87 8.29 -10.20
C ALA A 224 5.77 8.38 -11.29
N LEU A 225 6.04 7.87 -12.49
CA LEU A 225 5.07 7.76 -13.58
C LEU A 225 4.13 6.56 -13.42
N ASN A 226 4.48 5.61 -12.56
CA ASN A 226 3.63 4.47 -12.23
C ASN A 226 2.54 4.90 -11.23
N LEU A 227 1.52 5.60 -11.74
CA LEU A 227 0.41 6.16 -10.95
C LEU A 227 -0.51 5.09 -10.34
N ARG A 228 -0.40 3.85 -10.80
CA ARG A 228 -1.12 2.70 -10.28
C ARG A 228 -0.36 1.44 -10.65
N ASP A 229 0.29 0.83 -9.67
CA ASP A 229 0.79 -0.54 -9.81
C ASP A 229 -0.42 -1.49 -9.80
N ILE A 230 -1.06 -1.64 -10.96
CA ILE A 230 -2.00 -2.74 -11.17
C ILE A 230 -1.11 -3.93 -11.47
N GLY A 231 -0.72 -4.64 -10.42
CA GLY A 231 -0.02 -5.92 -10.55
C GLY A 231 -0.76 -6.83 -11.53
N SER A 232 0.01 -7.66 -12.24
CA SER A 232 -0.59 -8.64 -13.14
C SER A 232 -1.61 -9.47 -12.35
N ARG A 233 -2.82 -9.60 -12.89
CA ARG A 233 -3.85 -10.41 -12.27
C ARG A 233 -3.91 -11.75 -12.95
N VAL A 234 -3.99 -12.81 -12.16
CA VAL A 234 -4.17 -14.17 -12.65
C VAL A 234 -5.59 -14.60 -12.33
N ARG A 235 -6.20 -15.35 -13.26
CA ARG A 235 -7.51 -15.94 -13.02
C ARG A 235 -7.35 -17.17 -12.13
N VAL A 236 -8.14 -17.24 -11.08
CA VAL A 236 -8.26 -18.44 -10.25
C VAL A 236 -9.69 -18.94 -10.37
N VAL A 237 -9.85 -20.23 -10.66
CA VAL A 237 -11.14 -20.91 -10.75
C VAL A 237 -11.25 -21.84 -9.56
N GLU A 238 -12.19 -21.58 -8.67
CA GLU A 238 -12.45 -22.40 -7.48
C GLU A 238 -13.15 -23.73 -7.87
N GLY A 239 -13.20 -24.68 -6.93
CA GLY A 239 -13.79 -26.01 -7.17
C GLY A 239 -15.27 -25.99 -7.55
N ASP A 240 -16.00 -24.94 -7.16
CA ASP A 240 -17.41 -24.72 -7.51
C ASP A 240 -17.59 -24.00 -8.87
N GLY A 241 -16.49 -23.69 -9.57
CA GLY A 241 -16.47 -22.98 -10.84
C GLY A 241 -16.49 -21.45 -10.71
N ARG A 242 -16.46 -20.90 -9.50
CA ARG A 242 -16.35 -19.45 -9.27
C ARG A 242 -15.01 -18.93 -9.80
N ARG A 243 -15.05 -17.75 -10.44
CA ARG A 243 -13.88 -17.14 -11.09
C ARG A 243 -13.48 -15.88 -10.35
N LEU A 244 -12.22 -15.84 -9.94
CA LEU A 244 -11.60 -14.71 -9.23
C LEU A 244 -10.46 -14.14 -10.09
N LEU A 245 -10.26 -12.83 -10.00
CA LEU A 245 -9.14 -12.12 -10.62
C LEU A 245 -8.22 -11.63 -9.51
N VAL A 246 -7.23 -12.45 -9.18
CA VAL A 246 -6.36 -12.26 -8.02
C VAL A 246 -5.06 -11.59 -8.47
N ASP A 247 -4.56 -10.65 -7.67
CA ASP A 247 -3.23 -10.09 -7.89
C ASP A 247 -2.17 -11.21 -7.77
N ARG A 248 -1.30 -11.35 -8.79
CA ARG A 248 -0.31 -12.43 -8.88
C ARG A 248 0.64 -12.42 -7.68
N VAL A 249 1.08 -11.23 -7.28
CA VAL A 249 2.01 -11.05 -6.15
C VAL A 249 1.34 -11.42 -4.85
N TRP A 250 0.06 -11.07 -4.68
CA TRP A 250 -0.73 -11.53 -3.55
C TRP A 250 -0.84 -13.06 -3.54
N LEU A 251 -1.15 -13.68 -4.68
CA LEU A 251 -1.32 -15.13 -4.79
C LEU A 251 -0.03 -15.87 -4.40
N GLU A 252 1.11 -15.44 -4.92
CA GLU A 252 2.42 -16.02 -4.59
C GLU A 252 2.84 -15.79 -3.13
N ARG A 253 2.46 -14.66 -2.53
CA ARG A 253 2.84 -14.32 -1.15
C ARG A 253 1.99 -15.05 -0.12
N GLU A 254 0.70 -15.10 -0.36
CA GLU A 254 -0.31 -15.50 0.63
C GLU A 254 -0.73 -16.96 0.47
N THR A 255 -0.41 -17.61 -0.66
CA THR A 255 -0.77 -19.01 -0.95
C THR A 255 0.41 -19.79 -1.53
N ASP A 256 0.29 -21.11 -1.63
CA ASP A 256 1.24 -21.96 -2.36
C ASP A 256 0.74 -22.37 -3.77
N VAL A 257 -0.42 -21.86 -4.21
CA VAL A 257 -1.10 -22.20 -5.49
C VAL A 257 -0.15 -22.19 -6.68
N MET A 258 0.68 -21.15 -6.80
CA MET A 258 1.59 -21.01 -7.94
C MET A 258 2.75 -22.01 -7.94
N GLN A 259 3.02 -22.66 -6.80
CA GLN A 259 4.06 -23.66 -6.64
C GLN A 259 3.51 -25.08 -6.75
N THR A 260 2.29 -25.30 -6.26
CA THR A 260 1.67 -26.62 -6.12
C THR A 260 0.78 -27.00 -7.30
N LEU A 261 0.18 -26.01 -7.98
CA LEU A 261 -0.78 -26.24 -9.05
C LEU A 261 -0.22 -25.80 -10.42
N PRO A 262 -0.50 -26.58 -11.49
CA PRO A 262 -0.12 -26.17 -12.83
C PRO A 262 -0.98 -25.00 -13.30
N MET A 263 -0.34 -24.03 -13.96
CA MET A 263 -1.04 -22.99 -14.70
C MET A 263 -1.64 -23.59 -15.97
N LEU A 264 -2.94 -23.42 -16.16
CA LEU A 264 -3.71 -23.91 -17.30
C LEU A 264 -3.99 -22.77 -18.27
N THR A 265 -4.24 -23.10 -19.54
CA THR A 265 -4.62 -22.12 -20.57
C THR A 265 -6.00 -22.46 -21.11
N ALA A 266 -6.92 -21.50 -21.05
CA ALA A 266 -8.26 -21.64 -21.58
C ALA A 266 -8.26 -21.59 -23.12
N VAL A 267 -9.38 -22.00 -23.74
CA VAL A 267 -9.54 -22.04 -25.21
C VAL A 267 -9.34 -20.67 -25.88
N ASN A 268 -9.61 -19.59 -25.16
CA ASN A 268 -9.38 -18.21 -25.61
C ASN A 268 -7.96 -17.70 -25.35
N GLY A 269 -7.04 -18.56 -24.91
CA GLY A 269 -5.64 -18.21 -24.62
C GLY A 269 -5.40 -17.62 -23.23
N GLU A 270 -6.42 -17.52 -22.37
CA GLU A 270 -6.25 -16.93 -21.04
C GLU A 270 -5.70 -17.93 -20.03
N GLU A 271 -4.67 -17.53 -19.28
CA GLU A 271 -4.06 -18.34 -18.22
C GLU A 271 -4.87 -18.34 -16.92
N TYR A 272 -4.99 -19.49 -16.27
CA TYR A 272 -5.70 -19.63 -15.00
C TYR A 272 -5.18 -20.79 -14.15
N PHE A 273 -5.41 -20.71 -12.84
CA PHE A 273 -5.24 -21.83 -11.90
C PHE A 273 -6.60 -22.45 -11.57
N GLN A 274 -6.68 -23.77 -11.54
CA GLN A 274 -7.88 -24.51 -11.13
C GLN A 274 -7.68 -25.11 -9.74
N LEU A 275 -8.45 -24.65 -8.77
CA LEU A 275 -8.45 -25.19 -7.42
C LEU A 275 -9.46 -26.35 -7.31
N GLN A 276 -9.22 -27.24 -6.35
CA GLN A 276 -10.19 -28.26 -5.93
C GLN A 276 -11.20 -27.71 -4.91
N GLY A 277 -10.79 -26.71 -4.12
CA GLY A 277 -11.60 -26.05 -3.09
C GLY A 277 -11.67 -24.54 -3.29
N GLU A 278 -11.68 -23.79 -2.19
CA GLU A 278 -11.71 -22.32 -2.18
C GLU A 278 -10.29 -21.76 -2.07
N LEU A 279 -10.06 -20.53 -2.56
CA LEU A 279 -8.76 -19.87 -2.45
C LEU A 279 -8.35 -19.63 -0.98
N GLU A 280 -9.31 -19.49 -0.08
CA GLU A 280 -9.06 -19.34 1.37
C GLU A 280 -8.42 -20.59 1.99
N ASP A 281 -8.65 -21.78 1.42
CA ASP A 281 -8.10 -23.04 1.93
C ASP A 281 -6.59 -23.15 1.66
N GLU A 282 -6.10 -22.42 0.66
CA GLU A 282 -4.70 -22.41 0.21
C GLU A 282 -3.85 -21.33 0.93
N LEU A 283 -4.42 -20.61 1.91
CA LEU A 283 -3.73 -19.54 2.62
C LEU A 283 -2.61 -20.05 3.53
N LEU A 284 -1.42 -19.47 3.38
CA LEU A 284 -0.25 -19.76 4.21
C LEU A 284 -0.31 -19.09 5.58
N ASP A 285 0.14 -19.83 6.61
CA ASP A 285 0.51 -19.28 7.92
C ASP A 285 1.50 -18.11 7.75
N GLU A 286 1.40 -17.05 8.56
CA GLU A 286 2.25 -15.85 8.46
C GLU A 286 3.75 -16.14 8.41
N LYS A 287 4.22 -17.17 9.13
CA LYS A 287 5.62 -17.61 9.16
C LYS A 287 6.12 -18.23 7.84
N ASN A 288 5.20 -18.70 6.99
CA ASN A 288 5.50 -19.42 5.75
C ASN A 288 5.31 -18.53 4.51
N ARG A 289 4.83 -17.29 4.69
CA ARG A 289 4.60 -16.35 3.57
C ARG A 289 5.92 -15.93 2.95
N ALA A 290 5.99 -16.00 1.62
CA ALA A 290 7.17 -15.58 0.88
C ALA A 290 7.41 -14.07 1.07
N ARG A 291 8.66 -13.68 1.34
CA ARG A 291 9.03 -12.25 1.38
C ARG A 291 9.37 -11.82 -0.04
N ARG A 292 8.55 -10.93 -0.62
CA ARG A 292 8.87 -10.29 -1.89
C ARG A 292 10.20 -9.57 -1.75
N ARG A 293 11.14 -9.83 -2.66
CA ARG A 293 12.39 -9.08 -2.76
C ARG A 293 12.32 -8.15 -3.97
N LEU A 294 12.97 -7.01 -3.85
CA LEU A 294 13.10 -6.00 -4.90
C LEU A 294 14.57 -5.84 -5.23
N THR A 295 14.90 -5.88 -6.52
CA THR A 295 16.23 -5.53 -7.00
C THR A 295 16.34 -4.02 -7.02
N VAL A 296 17.13 -3.46 -6.10
CA VAL A 296 17.33 -2.02 -5.92
C VAL A 296 18.63 -1.55 -6.57
N TYR A 297 18.63 -0.30 -7.01
CA TYR A 297 19.75 0.35 -7.66
C TYR A 297 20.29 1.49 -6.79
N PHE A 298 21.56 1.82 -6.99
CA PHE A 298 22.25 2.89 -6.28
C PHE A 298 22.78 3.94 -7.27
N PRO A 299 22.88 5.22 -6.85
CA PRO A 299 23.26 6.31 -7.75
C PRO A 299 24.76 6.35 -8.09
N HIS A 300 25.60 5.67 -7.31
CA HIS A 300 27.06 5.77 -7.38
C HIS A 300 27.76 4.46 -7.77
N ILE A 301 27.02 3.36 -7.92
CA ILE A 301 27.56 2.04 -8.27
C ILE A 301 26.63 1.32 -9.24
N ASN A 302 27.20 0.52 -10.14
CA ASN A 302 26.45 -0.27 -11.11
C ASN A 302 25.94 -1.61 -10.56
N ARG A 303 26.31 -1.97 -9.32
CA ARG A 303 25.78 -3.17 -8.66
C ARG A 303 24.37 -2.91 -8.14
N THR A 304 23.58 -3.97 -8.10
CA THR A 304 22.25 -4.00 -7.49
C THR A 304 22.29 -4.81 -6.20
N GLU A 305 21.31 -4.60 -5.34
CA GLU A 305 21.08 -5.42 -4.15
C GLU A 305 19.64 -5.92 -4.19
N ASP A 306 19.36 -7.09 -3.61
CA ASP A 306 17.99 -7.55 -3.44
C ASP A 306 17.55 -7.25 -2.00
N LEU A 307 16.49 -6.47 -1.81
CA LEU A 307 15.99 -6.08 -0.49
C LEU A 307 14.57 -6.57 -0.26
N ASP A 308 14.21 -6.86 0.99
CA ASP A 308 12.83 -7.22 1.34
C ASP A 308 11.89 -6.03 1.05
N ALA A 309 10.86 -6.23 0.22
CA ALA A 309 9.89 -5.23 -0.21
C ALA A 309 8.92 -4.76 0.90
N GLY A 310 9.17 -5.17 2.15
CA GLY A 310 8.33 -4.85 3.29
C GLY A 310 8.58 -3.43 3.84
N ASN A 311 8.03 -3.18 5.02
CA ASN A 311 8.09 -1.86 5.69
C ASN A 311 9.52 -1.36 5.98
N GLY A 312 10.54 -2.23 5.87
CA GLY A 312 11.94 -1.91 6.11
C GLY A 312 12.72 -1.42 4.88
N LEU A 313 12.17 -1.55 3.67
CA LEU A 313 12.87 -1.34 2.40
C LEU A 313 13.61 0.00 2.33
N LEU A 314 12.91 1.09 2.62
CA LEU A 314 13.46 2.45 2.58
C LEU A 314 14.67 2.59 3.50
N ARG A 315 14.54 2.10 4.73
CA ARG A 315 15.58 2.18 5.76
C ARG A 315 16.79 1.33 5.38
N GLU A 316 16.57 0.12 4.88
CA GLU A 316 17.64 -0.77 4.42
C GLU A 316 18.41 -0.18 3.24
N TRP A 317 17.70 0.38 2.26
CA TRP A 317 18.31 1.06 1.12
C TRP A 317 19.16 2.27 1.58
N LEU A 318 18.62 3.12 2.47
CA LEU A 318 19.35 4.25 3.03
C LEU A 318 20.58 3.82 3.84
N ASN A 319 20.49 2.72 4.59
CA ASN A 319 21.63 2.18 5.32
C ASN A 319 22.76 1.77 4.37
N LEU A 320 22.42 1.13 3.25
CA LEU A 320 23.40 0.73 2.23
C LEU A 320 24.00 1.95 1.52
N LEU A 321 23.20 2.96 1.19
CA LEU A 321 23.69 4.22 0.62
C LEU A 321 24.69 4.93 1.54
N ASN A 322 24.51 4.80 2.86
CA ASN A 322 25.34 5.44 3.88
C ASN A 322 26.48 4.54 4.41
N ASN A 323 26.63 3.31 3.89
CA ASN A 323 27.60 2.35 4.41
C ASN A 323 29.03 2.69 3.97
N LYS A 324 29.72 3.51 4.76
CA LYS A 324 31.13 3.91 4.52
C LYS A 324 32.16 2.79 4.66
N ARG A 325 31.75 1.55 5.00
CA ARG A 325 32.68 0.40 4.97
C ARG A 325 32.90 -0.12 3.55
N ASP A 326 32.06 0.31 2.60
CA ASP A 326 32.20 0.02 1.19
C ASP A 326 33.04 1.11 0.53
N MET A 327 34.18 0.74 -0.07
CA MET A 327 35.15 1.70 -0.61
C MET A 327 34.57 2.58 -1.72
N ASP A 328 33.73 2.01 -2.60
CA ASP A 328 33.08 2.75 -3.68
C ASP A 328 32.09 3.79 -3.12
N THR A 329 31.35 3.40 -2.08
CA THR A 329 30.43 4.28 -1.36
C THR A 329 31.18 5.39 -0.63
N GLU A 330 32.27 5.07 0.06
CA GLU A 330 33.11 6.06 0.74
C GLU A 330 33.69 7.08 -0.26
N ALA A 331 34.28 6.62 -1.37
CA ALA A 331 34.83 7.48 -2.41
C ALA A 331 33.78 8.40 -3.05
N ALA A 332 32.54 7.91 -3.25
CA ALA A 332 31.43 8.73 -3.74
C ALA A 332 31.02 9.82 -2.74
N TRP A 333 30.98 9.49 -1.44
CA TRP A 333 30.68 10.44 -0.37
C TRP A 333 31.79 11.49 -0.17
N GLU A 334 33.05 11.13 -0.38
CA GLU A 334 34.18 12.07 -0.32
C GLU A 334 34.18 13.03 -1.52
N ARG A 335 33.99 12.50 -2.73
CA ARG A 335 34.06 13.30 -3.96
C ARG A 335 32.79 14.15 -4.19
N HIS A 336 31.61 13.60 -3.91
CA HIS A 336 30.31 14.25 -4.20
C HIS A 336 29.31 14.18 -3.02
N PRO A 337 29.66 14.70 -1.82
CA PRO A 337 28.80 14.60 -0.64
C PRO A 337 27.42 15.24 -0.81
N GLY A 338 27.33 16.33 -1.57
CA GLY A 338 26.07 17.02 -1.85
C GLY A 338 25.12 16.19 -2.71
N ALA A 339 25.63 15.54 -3.75
CA ALA A 339 24.83 14.72 -4.65
C ALA A 339 24.35 13.42 -3.98
N MET A 340 25.21 12.79 -3.17
CA MET A 340 24.85 11.61 -2.37
C MET A 340 23.75 11.94 -1.35
N ARG A 341 23.87 13.07 -0.65
CA ARG A 341 22.81 13.55 0.26
C ARG A 341 21.51 13.83 -0.49
N ALA A 342 21.58 14.47 -1.65
CA ALA A 342 20.41 14.75 -2.46
C ALA A 342 19.71 13.46 -2.92
N ALA A 343 20.46 12.42 -3.32
CA ALA A 343 19.90 11.11 -3.68
C ALA A 343 19.14 10.46 -2.51
N GLY A 344 19.74 10.46 -1.31
CA GLY A 344 19.09 9.97 -0.09
C GLY A 344 17.80 10.73 0.24
N GLN A 345 17.84 12.07 0.15
CA GLN A 345 16.68 12.93 0.41
C GLN A 345 15.57 12.75 -0.62
N LEU A 346 15.88 12.54 -1.89
CA LEU A 346 14.89 12.26 -2.93
C LEU A 346 14.09 11.00 -2.58
N VAL A 347 14.79 9.92 -2.19
CA VAL A 347 14.17 8.64 -1.81
C VAL A 347 13.40 8.77 -0.49
N GLN A 348 13.98 9.43 0.51
CA GLN A 348 13.33 9.66 1.81
C GLN A 348 12.05 10.50 1.68
N LEU A 349 12.05 11.55 0.87
CA LEU A 349 10.86 12.41 0.70
C LEU A 349 9.77 11.73 -0.14
N THR A 350 10.14 11.02 -1.20
CA THR A 350 9.16 10.40 -2.11
C THR A 350 8.69 9.03 -1.63
N GLY A 351 9.49 8.32 -0.84
CA GLY A 351 9.27 6.92 -0.50
C GLY A 351 9.55 5.96 -1.66
N LEU A 352 10.04 6.46 -2.80
CA LEU A 352 10.34 5.66 -3.98
C LEU A 352 11.79 5.20 -3.95
N VAL A 353 12.02 3.90 -3.88
CA VAL A 353 13.34 3.28 -3.96
C VAL A 353 13.57 2.78 -5.38
N PRO A 354 14.48 3.39 -6.17
CA PRO A 354 14.70 3.00 -7.56
C PRO A 354 15.09 1.54 -7.67
N GLY A 355 14.23 0.78 -8.34
CA GLY A 355 14.27 -0.67 -8.37
C GLY A 355 13.32 -1.23 -9.41
N GLY A 356 13.55 -2.48 -9.76
CA GLY A 356 12.58 -3.32 -10.47
C GLY A 356 12.13 -4.44 -9.54
N ASP A 357 10.97 -5.01 -9.81
CA ASP A 357 10.73 -6.37 -9.32
C ASP A 357 11.78 -7.27 -9.96
N SER A 358 12.47 -8.04 -9.12
CA SER A 358 12.86 -9.36 -9.59
C SER A 358 11.54 -10.10 -9.78
N ASP A 359 11.01 -10.10 -11.01
CA ASP A 359 9.92 -11.02 -11.36
C ASP A 359 10.33 -12.38 -10.82
N LEU A 360 9.56 -12.91 -9.88
CA LEU A 360 9.66 -14.30 -9.50
C LEU A 360 9.40 -15.10 -10.79
N SER A 361 10.51 -15.69 -11.24
CA SER A 361 10.80 -16.36 -12.50
C SER A 361 11.06 -15.49 -13.73
N ALA A 362 12.35 -15.43 -14.09
CA ALA A 362 12.91 -15.06 -15.39
C ALA A 362 12.48 -15.98 -16.58
N THR A 363 11.35 -16.67 -16.53
CA THR A 363 10.89 -17.57 -17.61
C THR A 363 9.89 -16.96 -18.59
N THR A 364 9.51 -15.69 -18.45
CA THR A 364 8.65 -14.99 -19.43
C THR A 364 9.40 -13.95 -20.27
N SER A 365 10.70 -14.18 -20.49
CA SER A 365 11.35 -13.72 -21.72
C SER A 365 10.97 -14.65 -22.89
N SER A 366 9.68 -14.71 -23.22
CA SER A 366 9.21 -15.21 -24.50
C SER A 366 7.82 -14.67 -24.86
N GLY A 367 7.80 -13.85 -25.92
CA GLY A 367 6.60 -13.36 -26.63
C GLY A 367 6.12 -11.99 -26.16
N VAL A 368 6.03 -10.94 -26.97
CA VAL A 368 6.00 -10.80 -28.44
C VAL A 368 6.43 -9.37 -28.82
N LEU A 369 7.29 -9.30 -29.86
CA LEU A 369 7.83 -8.17 -30.65
C LEU A 369 8.80 -7.17 -30.01
#